data_AF-A0A132N7M5-F1
#
_entry.id   AF-A0A132N7M5-F1
#
_cell.length_a   1.000
_cell.length_b   1.000
_cell.length_c   1.000
_cell.angle_alpha   90.00
_cell.angle_beta   90.00
_cell.angle_gamma   90.00
#
_symmetry.space_group_name_H-M   'P 1'
#
loop_
_entity.id
_entity.type
_entity.pdbx_description
1 polymer ?
#
loop_
_entity_poly.entity_id
_entity_poly.type
_entity_poly.pdbx_seq_one_letter_code
_entity_poly.pdbx_strand_id
1 'polypeptide(L)'
;MAGYRIKRGAGPTRAQLRAERRRARLAERMAAARTPSERIAAAAEHLRGVVTTVSAPAAERAADQAVQVLCGLAEELLAATTRRRGT
;
A
#
# COMPACT_ATOMS: atom_id res chain seq x y z
N MET A 1 25.64 -38.02 -27.38
CA MET A 1 24.53 -38.02 -26.40
C MET A 1 24.29 -36.60 -25.93
N ALA A 2 23.20 -35.98 -26.36
CA ALA A 2 22.86 -34.61 -25.99
C ALA A 2 22.35 -34.58 -24.54
N GLY A 3 23.13 -33.95 -23.65
CA GLY A 3 22.78 -33.78 -22.24
C GLY A 3 21.56 -32.86 -22.11
N TYR A 4 20.41 -33.47 -21.83
CA TYR A 4 19.18 -32.76 -21.52
C TYR A 4 19.35 -32.03 -20.17
N ARG A 5 19.71 -30.74 -20.20
CA ARG A 5 19.62 -29.87 -19.01
C ARG A 5 18.15 -29.62 -18.74
N ILE A 6 17.60 -30.38 -17.80
CA ILE A 6 16.30 -30.10 -17.17
C ILE A 6 16.38 -28.67 -16.63
N LYS A 7 15.71 -27.72 -17.30
CA LYS A 7 15.45 -26.39 -16.74
C LYS A 7 14.53 -26.58 -15.55
N ARG A 8 15.10 -26.87 -14.37
CA ARG A 8 14.40 -26.77 -13.09
C ARG A 8 13.75 -25.39 -13.03
N GLY A 9 12.45 -25.38 -12.72
CA GLY A 9 11.55 -24.24 -12.87
C GLY A 9 12.19 -22.91 -12.50
N ALA A 10 11.98 -21.90 -13.35
CA ALA A 10 12.45 -20.56 -13.09
C ALA A 10 11.90 -20.12 -11.72
N GLY A 11 12.78 -20.04 -10.73
CA GLY A 11 12.43 -19.51 -9.42
C GLY A 11 11.91 -18.08 -9.52
N PRO A 12 11.32 -17.55 -8.43
CA PRO A 12 10.71 -16.23 -8.45
C PRO A 12 11.73 -15.19 -8.92
N THR A 13 11.28 -14.33 -9.82
CA THR A 13 12.07 -13.19 -10.29
C THR A 13 12.41 -12.27 -9.13
N ARG A 14 13.50 -11.51 -9.25
CA ARG A 14 13.88 -10.49 -8.25
C ARG A 14 12.77 -9.46 -8.02
N ALA A 15 11.98 -9.16 -9.06
CA ALA A 15 10.82 -8.28 -8.97
C ALA A 15 9.71 -8.87 -8.08
N GLN A 16 9.38 -10.15 -8.27
CA GLN A 16 8.41 -10.88 -7.44
C GLN A 16 8.84 -10.93 -5.97
N LEU A 17 10.11 -11.28 -5.70
CA LEU A 17 10.65 -11.29 -4.34
C LEU A 17 10.58 -9.91 -3.66
N ARG A 18 10.83 -8.83 -4.41
CA ARG A 18 10.69 -7.46 -3.87
C ARG A 18 9.23 -7.10 -3.57
N ALA A 19 8.31 -7.51 -4.43
CA ALA A 19 6.87 -7.31 -4.21
C ALA A 19 6.39 -8.08 -2.97
N GLU A 20 6.78 -9.34 -2.83
CA GLU A 20 6.47 -10.17 -1.65
C GLU A 20 7.02 -9.56 -0.36
N ARG A 21 8.30 -9.13 -0.34
CA ARG A 21 8.89 -8.46 0.82
C ARG A 21 8.15 -7.17 1.19
N ARG A 22 7.72 -6.37 0.20
CA ARG A 22 6.94 -5.15 0.45
C ARG A 22 5.57 -5.45 1.03
N ARG A 23 4.91 -6.52 0.58
CA ARG A 23 3.63 -6.99 1.14
C ARG A 23 3.80 -7.50 2.57
N ALA A 24 4.83 -8.30 2.83
CA ALA A 24 5.15 -8.80 4.16
C ALA A 24 5.40 -7.65 5.15
N ARG A 25 6.20 -6.65 4.75
CA ARG A 25 6.45 -5.46 5.58
C ARG A 25 5.19 -4.65 5.90
N LEU A 26 4.24 -4.55 4.96
CA LEU A 26 2.95 -3.92 5.25
C LEU A 26 2.16 -4.75 6.26
N ALA A 27 2.09 -6.08 6.09
CA ALA A 27 1.38 -6.97 7.01
C ALA A 27 1.96 -6.89 8.43
N GLU A 28 3.29 -6.89 8.57
CA GLU A 28 3.98 -6.70 9.85
C GLU A 28 3.61 -5.36 10.51
N ARG A 29 3.64 -4.26 9.74
CA ARG A 29 3.28 -2.93 10.26
C ARG A 29 1.82 -2.83 10.65
N MET A 30 0.92 -3.45 9.87
CA MET A 30 -0.50 -3.49 10.18
C MET A 30 -0.78 -4.31 11.44
N ALA A 31 -0.06 -5.42 11.64
CA ALA A 31 -0.17 -6.23 12.86
C ALA A 31 0.41 -5.50 14.09
N ALA A 32 1.44 -4.69 13.91
CA ALA A 32 2.06 -3.92 14.98
C ALA A 32 1.28 -2.66 15.37
N ALA A 33 0.45 -2.12 14.47
CA ALA A 33 -0.31 -0.89 14.68
C ALA A 33 -1.40 -1.07 15.75
N ARG A 34 -1.32 -0.27 16.81
CA ARG A 34 -2.25 -0.28 17.96
C ARG A 34 -3.31 0.80 17.88
N THR A 35 -3.08 1.82 17.06
CA THR A 35 -4.00 2.95 16.91
C THR A 35 -4.49 3.09 15.46
N PRO A 36 -5.68 3.66 15.22
CA PRO A 36 -6.14 3.95 13.87
C PRO A 36 -5.16 4.81 13.06
N SER A 37 -4.52 5.79 13.72
CA SER A 37 -3.48 6.64 13.12
C SER A 37 -2.27 5.84 12.64
N GLU A 38 -1.80 4.87 13.42
CA GLU A 38 -0.68 4.00 13.02
C GLU A 38 -1.04 3.13 11.81
N ARG A 39 -2.29 2.64 11.73
CA ARG A 39 -2.77 1.86 10.58
C ARG A 39 -2.78 2.71 9.30
N ILE A 40 -3.27 3.95 9.39
CA ILE A 40 -3.27 4.90 8.27
C ILE A 40 -1.83 5.19 7.84
N ALA A 41 -0.92 5.45 8.78
CA ALA A 41 0.49 5.70 8.48
C ALA A 41 1.15 4.52 7.75
N ALA A 42 0.90 3.28 8.22
CA ALA A 42 1.42 2.07 7.58
C ALA A 42 0.92 1.90 6.14
N ALA A 43 -0.37 2.15 5.88
CA ALA A 43 -0.93 2.11 4.54
C ALA A 43 -0.33 3.19 3.62
N ALA A 44 -0.26 4.44 4.11
CA ALA A 44 0.29 5.56 3.36
C ALA A 44 1.76 5.33 2.99
N GLU A 45 2.57 4.80 3.91
CA GLU A 45 3.98 4.51 3.64
C GLU A 45 4.14 3.39 2.60
N HIS A 46 3.29 2.37 2.64
CA HIS A 46 3.29 1.31 1.62
C HIS A 46 2.92 1.88 0.24
N LEU A 47 1.86 2.67 0.15
CA LEU A 47 1.44 3.30 -1.10
C LEU A 47 2.55 4.20 -1.65
N ARG A 48 3.16 5.05 -0.80
CA ARG A 48 4.32 5.89 -1.16
C ARG A 48 5.44 5.05 -1.76
N GLY A 49 5.75 3.91 -1.16
CA GLY A 49 6.73 2.98 -1.70
C GLY A 49 6.35 2.47 -3.08
N VAL A 50 5.10 2.04 -3.29
CA VAL A 50 4.64 1.43 -4.55
C VAL A 50 4.57 2.44 -5.69
N VAL A 51 4.10 3.67 -5.45
CA VAL A 51 3.98 4.68 -6.52
C VAL A 51 5.35 5.05 -7.12
N THR A 52 6.43 4.99 -6.34
CA THR A 52 7.80 5.21 -6.88
C THR A 52 8.31 4.11 -7.82
N THR A 53 7.59 2.99 -7.94
CA THR A 53 8.02 1.81 -8.71
C THR A 53 7.21 1.55 -9.98
N VAL A 54 6.17 2.35 -10.22
CA VAL A 54 5.29 2.25 -11.40
C VAL A 54 5.53 3.42 -12.35
N SER A 55 4.92 3.40 -13.54
CA SER A 55 5.01 4.52 -14.48
C SER A 55 4.33 5.78 -13.94
N ALA A 56 4.80 6.96 -14.35
CA ALA A 56 4.27 8.23 -13.88
C ALA A 56 2.73 8.35 -14.04
N PRO A 57 2.11 7.99 -15.19
CA PRO A 57 0.65 8.06 -15.31
C PRO A 57 -0.11 7.11 -14.37
N ALA A 58 0.48 5.97 -14.00
CA ALA A 58 -0.11 5.05 -13.03
C ALA A 58 0.07 5.57 -11.60
N ALA A 59 1.22 6.19 -11.30
CA ALA A 59 1.51 6.81 -10.01
C ALA A 59 0.59 8.01 -9.74
N GLU A 60 0.39 8.89 -10.72
CA GLU A 60 -0.48 10.07 -10.62
C GLU A 60 -1.93 9.66 -10.32
N ARG A 61 -2.50 8.76 -11.13
CA ARG A 61 -3.87 8.27 -10.90
C ARG A 61 -4.05 7.65 -9.53
N ALA A 62 -3.07 6.86 -9.07
CA ALA A 62 -3.13 6.26 -7.74
C ALA A 62 -3.00 7.31 -6.62
N ALA A 63 -2.20 8.35 -6.82
CA ALA A 63 -2.04 9.45 -5.87
C ALA A 63 -3.33 10.27 -5.75
N ASP A 64 -3.93 10.67 -6.89
CA ASP A 64 -5.16 11.45 -6.92
C ASP A 64 -6.30 10.71 -6.21
N GLN A 65 -6.48 9.43 -6.52
CA GLN A 65 -7.51 8.61 -5.89
C GLN A 65 -7.29 8.49 -4.37
N ALA A 66 -6.05 8.29 -3.92
CA ALA A 66 -5.74 8.17 -2.51
C ALA A 66 -5.98 9.49 -1.75
N VAL A 67 -5.55 10.62 -2.33
CA VAL A 67 -5.79 11.96 -1.75
C VAL A 67 -7.27 12.24 -1.64
N GLN A 68 -8.05 11.98 -2.70
CA GLN A 68 -9.49 12.18 -2.69
C GLN A 68 -10.18 11.40 -1.57
N VAL A 69 -9.85 10.10 -1.42
CA VAL A 69 -10.45 9.24 -0.38
C VAL A 69 -10.07 9.73 1.02
N LEU A 70 -8.80 10.04 1.25
CA LEU A 70 -8.33 10.48 2.57
C LEU A 70 -8.94 11.83 2.98
N CYS A 71 -9.01 12.79 2.06
CA CYS A 71 -9.65 14.08 2.30
C CYS A 71 -11.15 13.93 2.56
N GLY A 72 -11.85 13.12 1.75
CA GLY A 72 -13.29 12.88 1.94
C GLY A 72 -13.61 12.30 3.32
N LEU A 73 -12.86 11.28 3.75
CA LEU A 73 -13.04 10.69 5.09
C LEU A 73 -12.73 11.68 6.21
N ALA A 74 -11.73 12.56 6.04
CA ALA A 74 -11.41 13.58 7.03
C ALA A 74 -12.57 14.57 7.20
N GLU A 75 -13.15 15.06 6.10
CA GLU A 75 -14.30 15.97 6.12
C GLU A 75 -15.53 15.33 6.77
N GLU A 76 -15.82 14.05 6.47
CA GLU A 76 -16.92 13.31 7.10
C GLU A 76 -16.75 13.22 8.63
N LEU A 77 -15.53 12.95 9.10
CA LEU A 77 -15.22 12.87 10.54
C LEU A 77 -15.34 14.24 11.22
N LEU A 78 -14.90 15.32 10.55
CA LEU A 78 -15.07 16.68 11.04
C LEU A 78 -16.56 17.04 11.14
N ALA A 79 -17.35 16.75 10.11
CA ALA A 79 -18.79 16.99 10.10
C ALA A 79 -19.54 16.19 11.17
N ALA A 80 -19.13 14.94 11.44
CA ALA A 80 -19.69 14.12 12.51
C ALA A 80 -19.38 14.71 13.90
N THR A 81 -18.18 15.27 14.09
CA THR A 81 -17.79 15.90 15.36
C THR A 81 -18.58 17.17 15.64
N THR A 82 -18.80 18.00 14.61
CA THR A 82 -19.57 19.26 14.74
C THR A 82 -21.03 19.00 15.09
N ARG A 83 -21.68 17.99 14.46
CA ARG A 83 -23.07 17.61 14.78
C ARG A 83 -23.27 17.18 16.23
N ARG A 84 -22.26 16.57 16.85
CA ARG A 84 -22.32 16.10 18.25
C ARG A 84 -22.17 17.23 19.28
N ARG A 85 -21.64 18.41 18.89
CA ARG A 85 -21.46 19.57 19.79
C ARG A 85 -22.62 20.57 19.76
N GLY A 86 -23.57 20.39 18.83
CA GLY A 86 -24.73 21.28 18.64
C GLY A 86 -26.03 20.80 19.29
N THR A 87 -25.97 19.79 20.16
CA THR A 87 -27.08 19.24 20.97
C THR A 87 -26.75 19.39 22.44
#